data_AF-S3W4H5-F1
#
_entry.id   AF-S3W4H5-F1
#
_cell.length_a   1.000
_cell.length_b   1.000
_cell.length_c   1.000
_cell.angle_alpha   90.00
_cell.angle_beta   90.00
_cell.angle_gamma   90.00
#
_symmetry.space_group_name_H-M   'P 1'
#
loop_
_entity.id
_entity.type
_entity.pdbx_description
1 polymer ?
#
loop_
_entity_poly.entity_id
_entity_poly.type
_entity_poly.pdbx_seq_one_letter_code
_entity_poly.pdbx_strand_id
1 'polypeptide(L)'
;MKIGRFIQNRRGPYKRSSIFFAALLIGIIAILNCSRESLLRNSSVEHSPSVEKSKIFVAGHTGEYSKDSDEILSILRKLIAGTVQKNLSILPEFVSEEEGIYLDIKGHWSRKRLVEELFAEDNYFRTYFFDRDALEREKKNSNVRTVRDLLLSSEGIEVDFYFETPSACEVKLRFKENRKLESELINPYFSKLRGKWYVHRLF
;
A
#
# COMPACT_ATOMS: atom_id res chain seq x y z
N MET A 1 12.82 96.34 15.47
CA MET A 1 11.82 95.37 14.96
C MET A 1 12.19 94.00 15.54
N LYS A 2 11.64 93.58 16.70
CA LYS A 2 10.50 92.63 16.90
C LYS A 2 10.71 91.30 16.14
N ILE A 3 10.62 90.07 16.65
CA ILE A 3 10.17 89.36 17.88
C ILE A 3 10.75 87.92 17.77
N GLY A 4 11.19 87.25 18.84
CA GLY A 4 10.51 86.06 19.43
C GLY A 4 11.51 84.91 19.69
N ARG A 5 11.77 84.47 20.94
CA ARG A 5 11.06 83.46 21.77
C ARG A 5 10.83 82.09 21.09
N PHE A 6 11.43 81.01 21.63
CA PHE A 6 10.80 79.93 22.43
C PHE A 6 11.47 78.53 22.29
N ILE A 7 11.76 77.94 23.47
CA ILE A 7 11.62 76.54 23.94
C ILE A 7 12.47 75.34 23.41
N GLN A 8 13.10 74.73 24.43
CA GLN A 8 13.51 73.37 24.78
C GLN A 8 13.31 72.13 23.85
N ASN A 9 14.26 71.20 24.10
CA ASN A 9 14.09 69.75 24.40
C ASN A 9 14.24 68.74 23.25
N ARG A 10 15.26 67.87 23.30
CA ARG A 10 15.16 66.43 23.71
C ARG A 10 16.42 65.62 23.41
N ARG A 11 16.59 64.61 24.26
CA ARG A 11 17.61 63.54 24.29
C ARG A 11 17.57 62.66 23.03
N GLY A 12 18.75 62.28 22.53
CA GLY A 12 18.99 61.02 21.79
C GLY A 12 20.04 60.22 22.57
N PRO A 13 19.92 58.88 22.66
CA PRO A 13 20.38 58.05 21.55
C PRO A 13 19.48 56.83 21.28
N TYR A 14 19.17 56.57 20.00
CA TYR A 14 18.53 55.33 19.56
C TYR A 14 19.60 54.27 19.25
N LYS A 15 19.81 53.31 20.16
CA LYS A 15 20.42 52.01 19.84
C LYS A 15 19.39 51.19 19.04
N ARG A 16 19.60 51.04 17.73
CA ARG A 16 18.87 50.09 16.87
C ARG A 16 19.88 49.19 16.18
N SER A 17 20.26 48.10 16.83
CA SER A 17 21.09 47.05 16.19
C SER A 17 20.94 45.65 16.79
N SER A 18 19.92 45.38 17.61
CA SER A 18 19.76 44.07 18.28
C SER A 18 18.60 43.21 17.75
N ILE A 19 17.58 43.81 17.13
CA ILE A 19 16.33 43.09 16.82
C ILE A 19 16.43 42.27 15.51
N PHE A 20 17.29 42.67 14.57
CA PHE A 20 17.44 41.95 13.29
C PHE A 20 18.18 40.61 13.42
N PHE A 21 19.12 40.48 14.37
CA PHE A 21 19.84 39.22 14.58
C PHE A 21 18.99 38.14 15.28
N ALA A 22 18.09 38.54 16.19
CA ALA A 22 17.22 37.60 16.88
C ALA A 22 16.18 36.96 15.95
N ALA A 23 15.63 37.72 14.99
CA ALA A 23 14.64 37.22 14.03
C ALA A 23 15.25 36.21 13.03
N LEU A 24 16.50 36.42 12.61
CA LEU A 24 17.21 35.51 11.69
C LEU A 24 17.53 34.16 12.38
N LEU A 25 17.89 34.19 13.67
CA LEU A 25 18.21 32.99 14.44
C LEU A 25 16.97 32.12 14.70
N ILE A 26 15.81 32.75 14.97
CA ILE A 26 14.53 32.03 15.14
C ILE A 26 14.08 31.39 13.82
N GLY A 27 14.28 32.07 12.69
CA GLY A 27 13.99 31.51 11.36
C GLY A 27 14.83 30.27 11.05
N ILE A 28 16.12 30.27 11.38
CA ILE A 28 17.01 29.11 11.17
C ILE A 28 16.63 27.94 12.09
N ILE A 29 16.26 28.20 13.35
CA ILE A 29 15.80 27.16 14.28
C ILE A 29 14.47 26.54 13.81
N ALA A 30 13.55 27.35 13.27
CA ALA A 30 12.28 26.85 12.72
C ALA A 30 12.48 26.00 11.46
N ILE A 31 13.39 26.39 10.56
CA ILE A 31 13.75 25.59 9.37
C ILE A 31 14.45 24.29 9.78
N LEU A 32 15.35 24.32 10.76
CA LEU A 32 16.02 23.12 11.27
C LEU A 32 15.07 22.16 11.98
N ASN A 33 14.09 22.67 12.76
CA ASN A 33 13.08 21.81 13.38
C ASN A 33 12.10 21.22 12.36
N CYS A 34 11.72 21.98 11.32
CA CYS A 34 10.84 21.48 10.26
C CYS A 34 11.53 20.40 9.41
N SER A 35 12.84 20.53 9.15
CA SER A 35 13.63 19.48 8.51
C SER A 35 13.81 18.23 9.39
N ARG A 36 13.92 18.39 10.71
CA ARG A 36 14.14 17.26 11.64
C ARG A 36 12.92 16.36 11.80
N GLU A 37 11.71 16.92 11.78
CA GLU A 37 10.47 16.12 11.78
C GLU A 37 10.27 15.34 10.48
N SER A 38 10.69 15.89 9.32
CA SER A 38 10.63 15.18 8.05
C SER A 38 11.66 14.05 7.91
N LEU A 39 12.80 14.15 8.61
CA LEU A 39 13.90 13.17 8.58
C LEU A 39 13.75 12.04 9.63
N LEU A 40 12.85 12.19 10.59
CA LEU A 40 12.51 11.16 11.60
C LEU A 40 11.25 10.36 11.24
N ARG A 41 10.79 10.41 9.99
CA ARG A 41 9.99 9.32 9.44
C ARG A 41 10.96 8.17 9.19
N ASN A 42 11.24 7.41 10.24
CA ASN A 42 11.99 6.16 10.19
C ASN A 42 11.60 5.42 8.91
N SER A 43 12.52 5.35 7.94
CA SER A 43 12.42 4.40 6.85
C SER A 43 12.72 3.03 7.44
N SER A 44 11.84 2.52 8.31
CA SER A 44 11.75 1.10 8.53
C SER A 44 11.40 0.55 7.15
N VAL A 45 12.37 -0.09 6.50
CA VAL A 45 12.11 -0.86 5.29
C VAL A 45 11.03 -1.86 5.69
N GLU A 46 9.80 -1.61 5.25
CA GLU A 46 8.70 -2.49 5.59
C GLU A 46 8.94 -3.83 4.90
N HIS A 47 9.26 -4.84 5.71
CA HIS A 47 9.57 -6.16 5.22
C HIS A 47 8.27 -6.86 4.80
N SER A 48 8.26 -7.43 3.59
CA SER A 48 7.14 -8.26 3.17
C SER A 48 7.00 -9.45 4.14
N PRO A 49 5.76 -9.82 4.52
CA PRO A 49 5.55 -10.96 5.41
C PRO A 49 6.11 -12.24 4.79
N SER A 50 6.57 -13.15 5.65
CA SER A 50 6.89 -14.51 5.19
C SER A 50 5.64 -15.17 4.60
N VAL A 51 5.77 -15.88 3.49
CA VAL A 51 4.63 -16.59 2.86
C VAL A 51 5.04 -18.04 2.62
N GLU A 52 4.35 -18.97 3.25
CA GLU A 52 4.69 -20.39 3.24
C GLU A 52 3.52 -21.30 2.89
N LYS A 53 3.84 -22.44 2.28
CA LYS A 53 2.88 -23.48 1.94
C LYS A 53 2.39 -24.14 3.23
N SER A 54 1.07 -24.26 3.38
CA SER A 54 0.45 -25.02 4.46
C SER A 54 -0.26 -26.24 3.88
N LYS A 55 -1.60 -26.30 3.93
CA LYS A 55 -2.35 -27.51 3.57
C LYS A 55 -2.79 -27.50 2.11
N ILE A 56 -2.90 -28.69 1.53
CA ILE A 56 -3.52 -28.92 0.22
C ILE A 56 -4.79 -29.74 0.45
N PHE A 57 -5.92 -29.21 0.01
CA PHE A 57 -7.23 -29.83 0.03
C PHE A 57 -7.69 -30.11 -1.39
N VAL A 58 -8.34 -31.25 -1.57
CA VAL A 58 -8.79 -31.75 -2.88
C VAL A 58 -10.25 -32.15 -2.78
N ALA A 59 -11.11 -31.57 -3.63
CA ALA A 59 -12.55 -31.77 -3.58
C ALA A 59 -13.01 -32.77 -4.66
N GLY A 60 -13.18 -34.04 -4.29
CA GLY A 60 -13.87 -35.02 -5.16
C GLY A 60 -13.08 -35.48 -6.40
N HIS A 61 -11.77 -35.22 -6.45
CA HIS A 61 -10.87 -35.72 -7.49
C HIS A 61 -9.58 -36.28 -6.90
N THR A 62 -8.75 -36.88 -7.76
CA THR A 62 -7.43 -37.41 -7.39
C THR A 62 -6.37 -36.69 -8.23
N GLY A 63 -5.23 -36.38 -7.62
CA GLY A 63 -4.14 -35.70 -8.30
C GLY A 63 -3.00 -35.32 -7.35
N GLU A 64 -1.80 -35.19 -7.90
CA GLU A 64 -0.63 -34.69 -7.18
C GLU A 64 -0.46 -33.20 -7.48
N TYR A 65 -0.82 -32.34 -6.52
CA TYR A 65 -0.87 -30.90 -6.71
C TYR A 65 0.34 -30.15 -6.13
N SER A 66 1.38 -30.83 -5.67
CA SER A 66 2.52 -30.16 -5.01
C SER A 66 3.20 -29.14 -5.93
N LYS A 67 3.42 -29.49 -7.20
CA LYS A 67 4.02 -28.59 -8.21
C LYS A 67 3.11 -27.41 -8.54
N ASP A 68 1.81 -27.67 -8.67
CA ASP A 68 0.81 -26.62 -8.92
C ASP A 68 0.74 -25.64 -7.75
N SER A 69 0.71 -26.14 -6.51
CA SER A 69 0.78 -25.31 -5.31
C SER A 69 2.07 -24.49 -5.24
N ASP A 70 3.21 -25.04 -5.63
CA ASP A 70 4.49 -24.31 -5.64
C ASP A 70 4.50 -23.18 -6.68
N GLU A 71 3.90 -23.39 -7.86
CA GLU A 71 3.72 -22.35 -8.87
C GLU A 71 2.79 -21.23 -8.36
N ILE A 72 1.61 -21.59 -7.85
CA ILE A 72 0.65 -20.63 -7.29
C ILE A 72 1.29 -19.85 -6.12
N LEU A 73 2.01 -20.51 -5.23
CA LEU A 73 2.71 -19.87 -4.11
C LEU A 73 3.77 -18.86 -4.59
N SER A 74 4.49 -19.18 -5.67
CA SER A 74 5.46 -18.28 -6.28
C SER A 74 4.79 -17.02 -6.83
N ILE A 75 3.63 -17.17 -7.48
CA ILE A 75 2.83 -16.03 -7.94
C ILE A 75 2.37 -15.18 -6.76
N LEU A 76 1.78 -15.79 -5.72
CA LEU A 76 1.31 -15.10 -4.52
C LEU A 76 2.41 -14.30 -3.83
N ARG A 77 3.62 -14.87 -3.68
CA ARG A 77 4.77 -14.18 -3.10
C ARG A 77 5.12 -12.90 -3.87
N LYS A 78 5.12 -12.95 -5.20
CA LYS A 78 5.39 -11.78 -6.05
C LYS A 78 4.30 -10.72 -5.89
N LEU A 79 3.03 -11.12 -5.85
CA LEU A 79 1.91 -10.20 -5.69
C LEU A 79 1.88 -9.55 -4.31
N ILE A 80 2.09 -10.32 -3.25
CA ILE A 80 2.17 -9.80 -1.88
C ILE A 80 3.34 -8.83 -1.74
N ALA A 81 4.52 -9.20 -2.25
CA ALA A 81 5.68 -8.31 -2.25
C ALA A 81 5.41 -7.03 -3.05
N GLY A 82 4.81 -7.13 -4.22
CA GLY A 82 4.40 -5.99 -5.04
C GLY A 82 3.42 -5.07 -4.30
N THR A 83 2.41 -5.62 -3.62
CA THR A 83 1.46 -4.84 -2.81
C THR A 83 2.15 -4.12 -1.65
N VAL A 84 3.05 -4.81 -0.93
CA VAL A 84 3.83 -4.19 0.16
C VAL A 84 4.74 -3.07 -0.37
N GLN A 85 5.34 -3.26 -1.54
CA GLN A 85 6.18 -2.27 -2.23
C GLN A 85 5.38 -1.20 -2.98
N LYS A 86 4.05 -1.26 -2.95
CA LYS A 86 3.15 -0.35 -3.67
C LYS A 86 3.39 -0.33 -5.19
N ASN A 87 3.76 -1.49 -5.74
CA ASN A 87 4.02 -1.70 -7.15
C ASN A 87 3.48 -3.05 -7.62
N LEU A 88 2.35 -3.03 -8.33
CA LEU A 88 1.73 -4.20 -8.95
C LEU A 88 1.89 -4.25 -10.48
N SER A 89 2.92 -3.60 -11.03
CA SER A 89 3.20 -3.63 -12.48
C SER A 89 3.38 -5.03 -13.07
N ILE A 90 3.72 -6.03 -12.24
CA ILE A 90 3.87 -7.44 -12.64
C ILE A 90 2.54 -8.20 -12.71
N LEU A 91 1.45 -7.69 -12.10
CA LEU A 91 0.14 -8.37 -12.04
C LEU A 91 -0.36 -8.80 -13.44
N PRO A 92 -0.25 -7.99 -14.51
CA PRO A 92 -0.68 -8.39 -15.85
C PRO A 92 0.04 -9.63 -16.41
N GLU A 93 1.21 -10.02 -15.91
CA GLU A 93 1.91 -11.25 -16.35
C GLU A 93 1.20 -12.53 -15.89
N PHE A 94 0.41 -12.42 -14.82
CA PHE A 94 -0.34 -13.50 -14.19
C PHE A 94 -1.82 -13.48 -14.54
N VAL A 95 -2.26 -12.55 -15.39
CA VAL A 95 -3.66 -12.45 -15.82
C VAL A 95 -3.81 -12.97 -17.25
N SER A 96 -4.79 -13.84 -17.47
CA SER A 96 -5.09 -14.39 -18.79
C SER A 96 -5.63 -13.30 -19.72
N GLU A 97 -5.20 -13.31 -20.98
CA GLU A 97 -5.81 -12.46 -22.02
C GLU A 97 -7.24 -12.86 -22.33
N GLU A 98 -7.56 -14.16 -22.21
CA GLU A 98 -8.86 -14.72 -22.52
C GLU A 98 -9.86 -14.46 -21.38
N GLU A 99 -9.44 -14.67 -20.13
CA GLU A 99 -10.35 -14.65 -18.98
C GLU A 99 -10.32 -13.34 -18.18
N GLY A 100 -9.26 -12.54 -18.24
CA GLY A 100 -9.13 -11.35 -17.40
C GLY A 100 -9.03 -11.67 -15.90
N ILE A 101 -9.46 -10.74 -15.05
CA ILE A 101 -9.37 -10.81 -13.59
C ILE A 101 -10.58 -10.19 -12.90
N TYR A 102 -10.99 -10.77 -11.77
CA TYR A 102 -11.90 -10.18 -10.80
C TYR A 102 -11.12 -9.49 -9.67
N LEU A 103 -11.37 -8.21 -9.45
CA LEU A 103 -10.74 -7.44 -8.36
C LEU A 103 -11.59 -7.40 -7.09
N ASP A 104 -12.90 -7.53 -7.26
CA ASP A 104 -13.87 -7.73 -6.20
C ASP A 104 -15.06 -8.55 -6.75
N ILE A 105 -16.10 -8.74 -5.94
CA ILE A 105 -17.31 -9.49 -6.31
C ILE A 105 -18.04 -8.86 -7.53
N LYS A 106 -17.75 -7.61 -7.90
CA LYS A 106 -18.48 -6.83 -8.90
C LYS A 106 -17.62 -6.33 -10.08
N GLY A 107 -16.30 -6.36 -9.98
CA GLY A 107 -15.38 -5.76 -10.94
C GLY A 107 -14.54 -6.79 -11.70
N HIS A 108 -15.03 -7.20 -12.88
CA HIS A 108 -14.25 -7.96 -13.86
C HIS A 108 -13.57 -7.03 -14.86
N TRP A 109 -12.26 -7.18 -15.04
CA TRP A 109 -11.48 -6.44 -16.03
C TRP A 109 -10.74 -7.38 -16.98
N SER A 110 -10.68 -6.97 -18.25
CA SER A 110 -9.74 -7.56 -19.20
C SER A 110 -8.30 -7.22 -18.83
N ARG A 111 -7.34 -8.04 -19.30
CA ARG A 111 -5.91 -7.75 -19.12
C ARG A 111 -5.53 -6.37 -19.65
N LYS A 112 -6.10 -5.95 -20.78
CA LYS A 112 -5.85 -4.63 -21.37
C LYS A 112 -6.29 -3.49 -20.44
N ARG A 113 -7.52 -3.57 -19.92
CA ARG A 113 -8.04 -2.56 -18.97
C ARG A 113 -7.22 -2.52 -17.70
N LEU A 114 -6.79 -3.67 -17.19
CA LEU A 114 -5.91 -3.76 -16.03
C LEU A 114 -4.58 -3.01 -16.25
N VAL A 115 -3.97 -3.18 -17.43
CA VAL A 115 -2.73 -2.48 -17.78
C VAL A 115 -2.97 -0.97 -17.80
N GLU A 116 -4.02 -0.51 -18.48
CA GLU A 116 -4.39 0.92 -18.53
C GLU A 116 -4.59 1.51 -17.13
N GLU A 117 -5.29 0.78 -16.25
CA GLU A 117 -5.51 1.20 -14.87
C GLU A 117 -4.20 1.33 -14.08
N LEU A 118 -3.28 0.37 -14.19
CA LEU A 118 -2.00 0.39 -13.46
C LEU A 118 -1.10 1.58 -13.86
N PHE A 119 -1.31 2.17 -15.05
CA PHE A 119 -0.57 3.35 -15.51
C PHE A 119 -1.26 4.69 -15.14
N ALA A 120 -2.50 4.67 -14.66
CA ALA A 120 -3.20 5.88 -14.24
C ALA A 120 -2.66 6.40 -12.90
N GLU A 121 -2.54 7.73 -12.76
CA GLU A 121 -1.99 8.37 -11.55
C GLU A 121 -2.87 8.18 -10.30
N ASP A 122 -4.19 8.16 -10.50
CA ASP A 122 -5.18 7.91 -9.46
C ASP A 122 -5.98 6.68 -9.84
N ASN A 123 -5.38 5.52 -9.54
CA ASN A 123 -5.92 4.23 -9.92
C ASN A 123 -6.49 3.47 -8.73
N TYR A 124 -7.32 2.48 -9.04
CA TYR A 124 -7.92 1.58 -8.07
C TYR A 124 -6.92 1.00 -7.06
N PHE A 125 -5.76 0.51 -7.51
CA PHE A 125 -4.78 -0.11 -6.63
C PHE A 125 -4.16 0.91 -5.67
N ARG A 126 -3.92 2.14 -6.12
CA ARG A 126 -3.46 3.21 -5.22
C ARG A 126 -4.43 3.37 -4.06
N THR A 127 -5.71 3.54 -4.34
CA THR A 127 -6.74 3.80 -3.30
C THR A 127 -7.01 2.59 -2.43
N TYR A 128 -7.22 1.41 -3.00
CA TYR A 128 -7.69 0.25 -2.25
C TYR A 128 -6.55 -0.64 -1.72
N PHE A 129 -5.40 -0.67 -2.40
CA PHE A 129 -4.29 -1.55 -2.03
C PHE A 129 -3.19 -0.83 -1.26
N PHE A 130 -2.90 0.46 -1.53
CA PHE A 130 -1.62 1.07 -1.10
C PHE A 130 -1.71 2.28 -0.16
N ASP A 131 -2.70 3.15 -0.37
CA ASP A 131 -2.78 4.49 0.25
C ASP A 131 -4.00 4.60 1.16
N ARG A 132 -3.75 4.49 2.48
CA ARG A 132 -4.81 4.57 3.49
C ARG A 132 -5.51 5.93 3.47
N ASP A 133 -4.78 7.03 3.28
CA ASP A 133 -5.38 8.36 3.27
C ASP A 133 -6.33 8.52 2.07
N ALA A 134 -5.97 7.94 0.91
CA ALA A 134 -6.86 7.88 -0.23
C ALA A 134 -8.12 7.05 0.06
N LEU A 135 -7.97 5.88 0.68
CA LEU A 135 -9.10 5.04 1.06
C LEU A 135 -10.02 5.73 2.07
N GLU A 136 -9.46 6.41 3.06
CA GLU A 136 -10.20 7.15 4.08
C GLU A 136 -11.06 8.25 3.46
N ARG A 137 -10.53 8.98 2.48
CA ARG A 137 -11.27 9.98 1.71
C ARG A 137 -12.40 9.35 0.89
N GLU A 138 -12.12 8.26 0.19
CA GLU A 138 -13.09 7.55 -0.64
C GLU A 138 -14.24 6.96 0.19
N LYS A 139 -13.93 6.36 1.34
CA LYS A 139 -14.92 5.75 2.23
C LYS A 139 -15.54 6.71 3.23
N LYS A 140 -15.01 7.93 3.36
CA LYS A 140 -15.38 8.92 4.40
C LYS A 140 -15.35 8.30 5.81
N ASN A 141 -14.36 7.46 6.05
CA ASN A 141 -14.22 6.68 7.28
C ASN A 141 -12.73 6.51 7.61
N SER A 142 -12.32 6.92 8.81
CA SER A 142 -10.93 6.82 9.29
C SER A 142 -10.56 5.42 9.81
N ASN A 143 -11.54 4.52 9.97
CA ASN A 143 -11.32 3.14 10.42
C ASN A 143 -11.36 2.18 9.22
N VAL A 144 -10.42 2.38 8.29
CA VAL A 144 -10.26 1.54 7.10
C VAL A 144 -8.83 1.00 7.04
N ARG A 145 -8.67 -0.13 6.34
CA ARG A 145 -7.38 -0.73 6.05
C ARG A 145 -7.29 -1.01 4.57
N THR A 146 -6.16 -0.67 3.99
CA THR A 146 -5.82 -1.13 2.64
C THR A 146 -5.42 -2.60 2.66
N VAL A 147 -5.38 -3.24 1.50
CA VAL A 147 -4.85 -4.61 1.38
C VAL A 147 -3.42 -4.68 1.92
N ARG A 148 -2.58 -3.67 1.65
CA ARG A 148 -1.23 -3.58 2.20
C ARG A 148 -1.21 -3.53 3.72
N ASP A 149 -2.10 -2.75 4.35
CA ASP A 149 -2.20 -2.69 5.81
C ASP A 149 -2.53 -4.05 6.41
N LEU A 150 -3.43 -4.80 5.77
CA LEU A 150 -3.79 -6.15 6.17
C LEU A 150 -2.59 -7.09 6.05
N LEU A 151 -1.91 -7.10 4.91
CA LEU A 151 -0.74 -7.96 4.68
C LEU A 151 0.39 -7.68 5.68
N LEU A 152 0.68 -6.41 5.98
CA LEU A 152 1.72 -6.05 6.96
C LEU A 152 1.34 -6.47 8.38
N SER A 153 0.05 -6.44 8.73
CA SER A 153 -0.41 -6.89 10.05
C SER A 153 -0.35 -8.41 10.26
N SER A 154 -0.07 -9.19 9.21
CA SER A 154 -0.09 -10.65 9.30
C SER A 154 1.07 -11.25 10.08
N GLU A 155 2.22 -10.55 10.17
CA GLU A 155 3.50 -11.07 10.68
C GLU A 155 3.92 -12.41 10.05
N GLY A 156 3.40 -12.71 8.86
CA GLY A 156 3.56 -13.98 8.17
C GLY A 156 2.23 -14.59 7.74
N ILE A 157 2.27 -15.33 6.65
CA ILE A 157 1.10 -15.90 5.97
C ILE A 157 1.36 -17.37 5.67
N GLU A 158 0.50 -18.22 6.18
CA GLU A 158 0.37 -19.61 5.75
C GLU A 158 -0.68 -19.69 4.63
N VAL A 159 -0.40 -20.47 3.60
CA VAL A 159 -1.25 -20.56 2.41
C VAL A 159 -1.87 -21.96 2.33
N ASP A 160 -3.18 -22.02 2.49
CA ASP A 160 -3.98 -23.23 2.27
C ASP A 160 -4.50 -23.23 0.81
N PHE A 161 -4.39 -24.38 0.13
CA PHE A 161 -4.80 -24.57 -1.26
C PHE A 161 -6.02 -25.47 -1.33
N TYR A 162 -7.08 -25.03 -2.00
CA TYR A 162 -8.31 -25.77 -2.20
C TYR A 162 -8.51 -26.02 -3.69
N PHE A 163 -8.09 -27.20 -4.15
CA PHE A 163 -8.28 -27.61 -5.54
C PHE A 163 -9.70 -28.14 -5.73
N GLU A 164 -10.55 -27.30 -6.34
CA GLU A 164 -11.93 -27.64 -6.70
C GLU A 164 -11.97 -28.55 -7.93
N THR A 165 -11.05 -28.32 -8.87
CA THR A 165 -10.83 -29.16 -10.05
C THR A 165 -9.32 -29.25 -10.32
N PRO A 166 -8.87 -30.12 -11.24
CA PRO A 166 -7.46 -30.15 -11.65
C PRO A 166 -6.96 -28.84 -12.27
N SER A 167 -7.85 -27.91 -12.63
CA SER A 167 -7.52 -26.63 -13.28
C SER A 167 -8.04 -25.42 -12.52
N ALA A 168 -8.49 -25.59 -11.27
CA ALA A 168 -9.05 -24.49 -10.48
C ALA A 168 -8.69 -24.63 -9.00
N CYS A 169 -8.16 -23.56 -8.42
CA CYS A 169 -7.72 -23.53 -7.03
C CYS A 169 -8.13 -22.23 -6.35
N GLU A 170 -8.96 -22.32 -5.32
CA GLU A 170 -9.12 -21.25 -4.36
C GLU A 170 -7.98 -21.32 -3.34
N VAL A 171 -7.44 -20.17 -2.96
CA VAL A 171 -6.40 -20.07 -1.95
C VAL A 171 -6.92 -19.33 -0.75
N LYS A 172 -6.57 -19.80 0.45
CA LYS A 172 -6.85 -19.09 1.70
C LYS A 172 -5.57 -18.61 2.35
N LEU A 173 -5.50 -17.31 2.60
CA LEU A 173 -4.40 -16.67 3.32
C LEU A 173 -4.70 -16.74 4.82
N ARG A 174 -3.83 -17.43 5.57
CA ARG A 174 -3.92 -17.57 7.02
C ARG A 174 -2.85 -16.70 7.65
N PHE A 175 -3.25 -15.69 8.40
CA PHE A 175 -2.28 -14.82 9.04
C PHE A 175 -1.72 -15.51 10.28
N LYS A 176 -0.41 -15.42 10.49
CA LYS A 176 0.21 -15.95 11.70
C LYS A 176 -0.28 -15.16 12.91
N GLU A 177 -0.33 -13.83 12.76
CA GLU A 177 -0.88 -12.90 13.74
C GLU A 177 -2.13 -12.18 13.21
N ASN A 178 -2.93 -11.59 14.10
CA ASN A 178 -4.12 -10.82 13.71
C ASN A 178 -5.15 -11.57 12.85
N ARG A 179 -5.32 -12.88 13.04
CA ARG A 179 -6.22 -13.78 12.28
C ARG A 179 -7.63 -13.26 12.00
N LYS A 180 -8.20 -12.45 12.89
CA LYS A 180 -9.53 -11.83 12.68
C LYS A 180 -9.58 -10.90 11.46
N LEU A 181 -8.43 -10.40 11.01
CA LEU A 181 -8.30 -9.52 9.85
C LEU A 181 -8.27 -10.30 8.52
N GLU A 182 -8.08 -11.63 8.55
CA GLU A 182 -8.12 -12.48 7.35
C GLU A 182 -9.44 -12.30 6.59
N SER A 183 -10.56 -12.15 7.30
CA SER A 183 -11.90 -12.01 6.70
C SER A 183 -12.12 -10.67 5.99
N GLU A 184 -11.22 -9.71 6.15
CA GLU A 184 -11.26 -8.44 5.39
C GLU A 184 -10.66 -8.60 3.98
N LEU A 185 -9.93 -9.70 3.72
CA LEU A 185 -9.45 -10.07 2.39
C LEU A 185 -10.39 -11.08 1.73
N ILE A 186 -10.49 -11.00 0.41
CA ILE A 186 -11.12 -12.05 -0.40
C ILE A 186 -10.11 -13.17 -0.66
N ASN A 187 -10.59 -14.40 -0.77
CA ASN A 187 -9.73 -15.52 -1.13
C ASN A 187 -9.29 -15.36 -2.60
N PRO A 188 -7.99 -15.32 -2.91
CA PRO A 188 -7.54 -15.31 -4.30
C PRO A 188 -7.90 -16.64 -4.97
N TYR A 189 -8.19 -16.56 -6.28
CA TYR A 189 -8.61 -17.72 -7.08
C TYR A 189 -7.74 -17.84 -8.32
N PHE A 190 -7.33 -19.06 -8.62
CA PHE A 190 -6.43 -19.38 -9.72
C PHE A 190 -7.09 -20.36 -10.68
N SER A 191 -6.88 -20.11 -11.98
CA SER A 191 -7.34 -20.98 -13.08
C SER A 191 -6.15 -21.42 -13.91
N LYS A 192 -6.15 -22.69 -14.33
CA LYS A 192 -5.11 -23.27 -15.19
C LYS A 192 -5.57 -23.30 -16.64
N LEU A 193 -4.90 -22.56 -17.50
CA LEU A 193 -5.20 -22.50 -18.93
C LEU A 193 -3.98 -22.97 -19.72
N ARG A 194 -4.18 -24.00 -20.56
CA ARG A 194 -3.13 -24.58 -21.41
C ARG A 194 -1.85 -24.91 -20.63
N GLY A 195 -2.03 -25.41 -19.41
CA GLY A 195 -0.93 -25.85 -18.55
C GLY A 195 -0.30 -24.76 -17.66
N LYS A 196 -0.69 -23.49 -17.78
CA LYS A 196 -0.16 -22.37 -16.96
C LYS A 196 -1.22 -21.86 -15.98
N TRP A 197 -0.82 -21.53 -14.75
CA TRP A 197 -1.70 -20.91 -13.76
C TRP A 197 -1.80 -19.40 -13.93
N TYR A 198 -3.02 -18.88 -13.81
CA TYR A 198 -3.36 -17.47 -13.87
C TYR A 198 -4.17 -17.06 -12.65
N VAL A 199 -4.02 -15.80 -12.23
CA VAL A 199 -4.83 -15.15 -11.20
C VAL A 199 -6.15 -14.76 -11.84
N HIS A 200 -7.21 -15.45 -11.43
CA HIS A 200 -8.58 -15.16 -11.86
C HIS A 200 -9.28 -14.20 -10.88
N ARG A 201 -8.91 -14.23 -9.59
CA ARG A 201 -9.38 -13.29 -8.57
C ARG A 201 -8.24 -12.87 -7.65
N LEU A 202 -8.10 -11.57 -7.42
CA LEU A 202 -7.13 -11.02 -6.46
C LEU A 202 -7.65 -11.09 -5.02
N PHE A 203 -6.75 -10.95 -4.03
CA PHE A 203 -7.05 -10.97 -2.60
C PHE A 203 -7.43 -9.59 -2.04
#